data_AF-A0A7C7K1E4-F1
#
_entry.id   AF-A0A7C7K1E4-F1
#
_cell.length_a   1.000
_cell.length_b   1.000
_cell.length_c   1.000
_cell.angle_alpha   90.00
_cell.angle_beta   90.00
_cell.angle_gamma   90.00
#
_symmetry.space_group_name_H-M   'P 1'
#
loop_
_entity.id
_entity.type
_entity.pdbx_description
1 polymer ?
#
loop_
_entity_poly.entity_id
_entity_poly.type
_entity_poly.pdbx_seq_one_letter_code
_entity_poly.pdbx_strand_id
1 'polypeptide(L)' 'MVLGGVDYFIIIFYLIGTVLFGIYIGRKMKSGDDYFLAGRSLPWWAIGMSLVVTDIGAVDMVG' A
#
# COMPACT_ATOMS: atom_id res chain seq x y z
N MET A 1 -5.43 25.39 14.65
CA MET A 1 -4.97 24.10 15.21
C MET A 1 -3.70 23.74 14.45
N VAL A 2 -2.54 23.87 15.08
CA VAL A 2 -1.24 23.63 14.42
C VAL A 2 -0.90 22.16 14.61
N LEU A 3 -0.60 21.46 13.52
CA LEU A 3 -0.11 20.07 13.56
C LEU A 3 1.17 20.01 14.38
N GLY A 4 1.21 19.12 15.36
CA GLY A 4 2.38 18.94 16.22
C GLY A 4 3.54 18.32 15.44
N GLY A 5 4.77 18.48 15.94
CA GLY A 5 5.95 17.85 15.34
C GLY A 5 5.84 16.32 15.23
N VAL A 6 5.08 15.69 16.14
CA VAL A 6 4.79 14.25 16.11
C VAL A 6 3.88 13.87 14.93
N ASP A 7 2.92 14.70 14.57
CA ASP A 7 2.00 14.43 13.46
C ASP A 7 2.77 14.37 12.13
N TYR A 8 3.65 15.35 11.92
CA TYR A 8 4.54 15.37 10.75
C TYR A 8 5.49 14.16 10.71
N PHE A 9 6.03 13.76 11.86
CA PHE A 9 6.87 12.57 11.93
C PHE A 9 6.11 11.30 11.51
N ILE A 10 4.88 11.10 11.99
CA ILE A 10 4.06 9.95 11.63
C ILE A 10 3.76 9.93 10.14
N ILE A 11 3.41 11.08 9.55
CA ILE A 11 3.13 11.19 8.11
C ILE A 11 4.37 10.85 7.28
N ILE A 12 5.53 11.44 7.61
CA ILE A 12 6.78 11.18 6.90
C ILE A 12 7.18 9.71 7.02
N PHE A 13 7.09 9.15 8.23
CA PHE A 13 7.39 7.74 8.47
C PHE A 13 6.48 6.80 7.67
N TYR A 14 5.18 7.08 7.62
CA TYR A 14 4.22 6.31 6.83
C TYR A 14 4.53 6.33 5.33
N LEU A 15 4.83 7.52 4.78
CA LEU A 15 5.15 7.68 3.36
C LEU A 15 6.44 6.93 3.00
N ILE A 16 7.50 7.11 3.80
CA ILE A 16 8.77 6.42 3.59
C ILE A 16 8.58 4.91 3.72
N GLY A 17 7.87 4.45 4.75
CA GLY A 17 7.57 3.04 4.98
C GLY A 17 6.86 2.39 3.80
N THR A 18 5.83 3.05 3.26
CA THR A 18 5.07 2.56 2.10
C THR A 18 5.95 2.43 0.85
N VAL A 19 6.79 3.42 0.57
CA VAL A 19 7.70 3.40 -0.58
C VAL A 19 8.75 2.30 -0.44
N LEU A 20 9.39 2.18 0.73
CA LEU A 20 10.39 1.15 0.99
C LEU A 20 9.78 -0.26 0.87
N PHE A 21 8.55 -0.45 1.36
CA PHE A 21 7.83 -1.70 1.24
C PHE A 21 7.54 -2.06 -0.23
N GLY A 22 7.08 -1.09 -1.02
CA GLY A 22 6.87 -1.28 -2.46
C GLY A 22 8.14 -1.66 -3.21
N ILE A 23 9.27 -0.98 -2.93
CA ILE A 23 10.57 -1.32 -3.51
C ILE A 23 11.01 -2.72 -3.10
N TYR A 24 10.87 -3.07 -1.82
CA TYR A 24 11.26 -4.39 -1.31
C TYR A 24 10.53 -5.54 -2.01
N ILE A 25 9.22 -5.39 -2.24
CA ILE A 25 8.42 -6.38 -2.98
C ILE A 25 8.81 -6.38 -4.46
N GLY A 26 8.93 -5.20 -5.08
CA GLY A 26 9.27 -5.05 -6.50
C GLY A 26 10.63 -5.65 -6.87
N ARG A 27 11.59 -5.70 -5.93
CA ARG A 27 12.90 -6.35 -6.15
C ARG A 27 12.82 -7.84 -6.45
N LYS A 28 11.73 -8.51 -6.09
CA LYS A 28 11.54 -9.95 -6.38
C LYS A 28 10.81 -10.21 -7.71
N MET A 29 10.28 -9.17 -8.36
CA MET A 29 9.55 -9.29 -9.62
C MET A 29 10.53 -9.18 -10.79
N LYS A 30 10.73 -10.29 -11.53
CA LYS A 30 11.67 -10.35 -12.67
C LYS A 30 10.97 -10.47 -14.03
N SER A 31 9.74 -10.98 -14.05
CA SER A 31 8.91 -11.13 -15.25
C SER A 31 7.58 -10.37 -15.10
N GLY A 32 6.95 -10.01 -16.23
CA GLY A 32 5.60 -9.44 -16.24
C GLY A 32 4.58 -10.37 -15.59
N ASP A 33 4.74 -11.69 -15.75
CA ASP A 33 3.88 -12.68 -15.10
C ASP A 33 3.99 -12.64 -13.57
N ASP A 34 5.17 -12.36 -13.01
CA ASP A 34 5.35 -12.20 -11.57
C ASP A 34 4.72 -10.90 -11.05
N TYR A 35 4.66 -9.87 -11.89
CA TYR A 35 4.01 -8.60 -11.57
C TYR A 35 2.48 -8.72 -11.61
N PHE A 36 1.93 -9.41 -12.62
CA PHE A 36 0.48 -9.55 -12.81
C PHE A 36 -0.15 -10.67 -11.97
N LEU A 37 0.53 -11.80 -11.79
CA LEU A 37 -0.02 -12.94 -11.04
C LEU A 37 0.56 -13.04 -9.62
N ALA A 38 1.51 -12.19 -9.23
CA ALA A 38 2.30 -12.35 -7.99
C ALA A 38 2.80 -13.79 -7.82
N GLY A 39 3.28 -14.38 -8.92
CA GLY A 39 3.72 -15.77 -8.98
C GLY A 39 2.64 -16.80 -8.63
N ARG A 40 1.35 -16.47 -8.79
CA ARG A 40 0.18 -17.29 -8.41
C ARG A 40 0.09 -17.60 -6.91
N SER A 41 0.83 -16.87 -6.07
CA SER A 41 0.97 -17.14 -4.64
C SER A 41 0.21 -16.16 -3.74
N LEU A 42 -0.57 -15.23 -4.34
CA LEU A 42 -1.33 -14.26 -3.56
C LEU A 42 -2.44 -14.98 -2.78
N PRO A 43 -2.47 -14.88 -1.44
CA PRO A 43 -3.52 -15.54 -0.68
C PRO A 43 -4.85 -14.83 -0.91
N TRP A 44 -5.94 -15.61 -0.93
CA TRP A 44 -7.29 -15.11 -1.22
C TRP A 44 -7.72 -13.94 -0.31
N TRP A 45 -7.29 -13.94 0.95
CA TRP A 45 -7.60 -12.87 1.89
C TRP A 45 -6.92 -11.54 1.52
N ALA A 46 -5.70 -11.59 0.95
CA ALA A 46 -5.00 -10.38 0.50
C ALA A 46 -5.70 -9.78 -0.73
N ILE A 47 -6.19 -10.62 -1.64
CA ILE A 47 -6.99 -10.18 -2.80
C ILE A 47 -8.27 -9.50 -2.32
N GLY A 48 -8.99 -10.12 -1.39
CA GLY A 48 -10.22 -9.57 -0.82
C GLY A 48 -10.01 -8.21 -0.15
N MET A 49 -8.95 -8.05 0.64
CA MET A 49 -8.63 -6.76 1.25
C MET A 49 -8.24 -5.69 0.22
N SER A 50 -7.46 -6.04 -0.81
CA SER A 50 -7.11 -5.09 -1.87
C SER A 50 -8.35 -4.59 -2.61
N LEU A 51 -9.32 -5.47 -2.90
CA LEU A 51 -10.57 -5.06 -3.54
C LEU A 51 -11.37 -4.09 -2.68
N VAL A 52 -11.55 -4.38 -1.38
CA VAL A 52 -12.29 -3.50 -0.45
C VAL A 52 -11.59 -2.15 -0.31
N VAL A 53 -10.26 -2.14 -0.16
CA VAL A 53 -9.48 -0.90 -0.02
C VAL A 53 -9.48 -0.08 -1.32
N THR A 54 -9.60 -0.74 -2.48
CA THR A 54 -9.69 -0.05 -3.77
C THR A 54 -11.06 0.61 -3.96
N ASP A 55 -12.11 -0.02 -3.43
CA ASP A 55 -13.49 0.50 -3.50
C ASP A 55 -13.69 1.70 -2.56
N ILE A 56 -13.01 1.72 -1.41
CA ILE A 56 -13.10 2.81 -0.43
C ILE A 56 -12.07 3.89 -0.75
N GLY A 57 -12.53 5.03 -1.27
CA GLY A 57 -11.71 6.19 -1.57
C GLY A 57 -11.65 7.20 -0.43
N ALA A 58 -10.68 8.11 -0.50
CA ALA A 58 -10.60 9.26 0.42
C ALA A 58 -11.87 10.13 0.37
N VAL A 59 -12.61 10.09 -0.75
CA VAL A 59 -13.89 10.78 -0.93
C VAL A 59 -14.98 10.20 -0.04
N ASP A 60 -14.99 8.88 0.19
CA ASP A 60 -15.97 8.19 1.04
C ASP A 60 -15.70 8.41 2.54
N MET A 61 -14.49 8.85 2.90
CA MET A 61 -14.12 9.21 4.27
C MET A 61 -14.43 10.66 4.62
N VAL A 62 -14.50 11.54 3.62
CA VAL A 62 -14.72 12.98 3.78
C VAL A 62 -16.20 13.36 3.57
N GLY A 63 -16.92 12.60 2.75
CA GLY A 63 -18.38 12.69 2.58
C GLY A 63 -19.15 11.84 3.59
#